data_AF-A0A8D5JHV1-F1
#
_entry.id   AF-A0A8D5JHV1-F1
#
_cell.length_a   1.000
_cell.length_b   1.000
_cell.length_c   1.000
_cell.angle_alpha   90.00
_cell.angle_beta   90.00
_cell.angle_gamma   90.00
#
_symmetry.space_group_name_H-M   'P 1'
#
loop_
_entity.id
_entity.type
_entity.pdbx_description
1 polymer ?
#
loop_
_entity_poly.entity_id
_entity_poly.type
_entity_poly.pdbx_seq_one_letter_code
_entity_poly.pdbx_strand_id
1 'polypeptide(L)' 'MPVTLVIGRNDTVTPPNLVIPLAEKTFKNLVVRIEEDDHMLHRSFKKFDWQKWCRDTEE' A
#
# COMPACT_ATOMS: atom_id res chain seq x y z
N MET A 1 15.34 -1.17 -4.13
CA MET A 1 14.15 -0.47 -4.66
C MET A 1 13.21 -0.18 -3.50
N PRO A 2 12.77 1.07 -3.30
CA PRO A 2 11.76 1.40 -2.30
C PRO A 2 10.40 0.82 -2.72
N VAL A 3 9.65 0.25 -1.78
CA VAL A 3 8.31 -0.32 -2.02
C VAL A 3 7.35 0.25 -0.98
N THR A 4 6.17 0.66 -1.44
CA THR A 4 5.08 1.10 -0.55
C THR A 4 3.91 0.14 -0.72
N LEU A 5 3.50 -0.52 0.37
CA LEU A 5 2.26 -1.29 0.45
C LEU A 5 1.19 -0.42 1.09
N VAL A 6 0.08 -0.21 0.40
CA VAL A 6 -1.12 0.41 0.95
C VAL A 6 -2.21 -0.65 1.07
N ILE A 7 -2.83 -0.76 2.24
CA ILE A 7 -3.80 -1.82 2.53
C ILE A 7 -4.93 -1.28 3.43
N GLY A 8 -6.16 -1.72 3.18
CA GLY A 8 -7.31 -1.33 3.99
C GLY A 8 -7.31 -2.07 5.33
N ARG A 9 -7.54 -1.36 6.44
CA ARG A 9 -7.68 -1.97 7.77
C ARG A 9 -8.80 -3.01 7.79
N ASN A 10 -9.88 -2.75 7.05
CA ASN A 10 -11.06 -3.62 6.98
C ASN A 10 -11.05 -4.49 5.70
N ASP A 11 -9.89 -4.70 5.10
CA ASP A 11 -9.73 -5.59 3.97
C ASP A 11 -9.97 -7.05 4.39
N THR A 12 -10.99 -7.66 3.80
CA THR A 12 -11.37 -9.06 4.03
C THR A 12 -10.96 -9.99 2.89
N VAL A 13 -10.50 -9.44 1.76
CA VAL A 13 -10.03 -10.20 0.59
C VAL A 13 -8.55 -10.49 0.71
N THR A 14 -7.77 -9.48 1.10
CA THR A 14 -6.35 -9.56 1.42
C THR A 14 -6.08 -8.98 2.82
N PRO A 15 -6.37 -9.71 3.91
CA PRO A 15 -6.33 -9.17 5.26
C PRO A 15 -4.93 -8.69 5.71
N PRO A 16 -4.80 -7.52 6.38
CA PRO A 16 -3.51 -6.96 6.78
C PRO A 16 -2.66 -7.91 7.65
N ASN A 17 -3.30 -8.62 8.57
CA ASN A 17 -2.62 -9.55 9.48
C ASN A 17 -1.98 -10.75 8.75
N LEU A 18 -2.44 -11.07 7.54
CA LEU A 18 -1.89 -12.13 6.71
C LEU A 18 -0.87 -11.59 5.70
N VAL A 19 -1.15 -10.43 5.11
CA VAL A 19 -0.34 -9.87 4.01
C VAL A 19 0.90 -9.15 4.51
N ILE A 20 0.79 -8.31 5.54
CA ILE A 20 1.90 -7.47 6.01
C ILE A 20 3.12 -8.31 6.41
N PRO A 21 2.99 -9.40 7.21
CA PRO A 21 4.14 -10.22 7.58
C PRO A 21 4.84 -10.90 6.40
N LEU A 22 4.11 -11.18 5.31
CA LEU A 22 4.67 -11.74 4.08
C LEU A 22 5.40 -10.66 3.29
N ALA A 23 4.80 -9.48 3.15
CA ALA A 23 5.42 -8.35 2.47
C ALA A 23 6.74 -7.93 3.14
N GLU A 24 6.78 -7.90 4.48
CA GLU A 24 8.00 -7.58 5.25
C GLU A 24 9.12 -8.60 5.02
N LYS A 25 8.79 -9.88 4.79
CA LYS A 25 9.77 -10.93 4.44
C LYS A 25 10.25 -10.81 3.00
N THR A 26 9.42 -10.31 2.09
CA THR A 26 9.72 -10.22 0.67
C THR A 26 10.54 -8.97 0.33
N PHE A 27 10.20 -7.82 0.93
CA PHE A 27 10.76 -6.52 0.53
C PHE A 27 11.69 -5.93 1.59
N LYS A 28 12.96 -5.75 1.23
CA LYS A 28 13.99 -5.19 2.13
C LYS A 28 13.73 -3.73 2.55
N ASN A 29 13.09 -2.93 1.69
CA ASN A 29 12.83 -1.51 1.92
C ASN A 29 11.32 -1.21 1.81
N LEU A 30 10.51 -1.89 2.62
CA LEU A 30 9.06 -1.76 2.64
C LEU A 30 8.60 -0.62 3.54
N VAL A 31 7.68 0.19 3.05
CA VAL A 31 6.84 1.09 3.85
C VAL A 31 5.41 0.57 3.80
N VAL A 32 4.79 0.35 4.96
CA VAL A 32 3.40 -0.09 5.06
C VAL A 32 2.51 1.07 5.48
N ARG A 33 1.44 1.31 4.73
CA ARG A 33 0.38 2.26 5.06
C ARG A 33 -0.94 1.50 5.22
N ILE A 34 -1.49 1.52 6.43
CA ILE A 34 -2.79 0.95 6.73
C ILE A 34 -3.82 2.09 6.71
N GLU A 35 -4.82 1.99 5.85
CA GLU A 35 -5.85 3.01 5.67
C GLU A 35 -7.16 2.58 6.34
N GLU A 36 -7.93 3.52 6.90
CA GLU A 36 -9.27 3.25 7.46
C GLU A 36 -10.30 3.03 6.34
N ASP A 37 -10.12 1.97 5.56
CA ASP A 37 -10.89 1.65 4.37
C ASP A 37 -11.01 0.14 4.17
N ASP A 38 -11.76 -0.26 3.13
CA ASP A 38 -11.90 -1.63 2.67
C ASP A 38 -10.84 -2.02 1.63
N HIS A 39 -10.96 -3.25 1.10
CA HIS A 39 -10.09 -3.77 0.05
C HIS A 39 -9.97 -2.86 -1.17
N MET A 40 -11.05 -2.14 -1.52
CA MET A 40 -11.09 -1.29 -2.71
C MET A 40 -10.33 0.02 -2.49
N LEU A 41 -10.02 0.38 -1.24
CA LEU A 41 -9.40 1.66 -0.87
C LEU A 41 -10.13 2.87 -1.47
N HIS A 42 -11.43 2.75 -1.77
CA HIS A 42 -12.15 3.71 -2.61
C HIS A 42 -12.27 5.11 -1.98
N ARG A 43 -12.13 5.20 -0.64
CA ARG A 43 -12.15 6.45 0.13
C ARG A 43 -10.75 7.05 0.27
N SER A 44 -9.71 6.23 0.36
CA SER A 44 -8.33 6.69 0.53
C SER A 44 -7.57 6.91 -0.78
N PHE A 45 -7.82 6.09 -1.81
CA PHE A 45 -7.12 6.10 -3.10
C PHE A 45 -7.08 7.50 -3.74
N LYS A 46 -8.22 8.19 -3.76
CA LYS A 46 -8.34 9.54 -4.36
C LYS A 46 -7.56 10.63 -3.62
N LYS A 47 -7.10 10.36 -2.40
CA LYS A 47 -6.40 11.32 -1.53
C LYS A 47 -4.88 11.19 -1.61
N PHE A 48 -4.36 10.16 -2.28
CA PHE A 48 -2.92 9.98 -2.38
C PHE A 48 -2.31 10.99 -3.36
N ASP A 49 -1.11 11.45 -3.02
CA ASP A 49 -0.28 12.26 -3.89
C ASP A 49 0.38 11.34 -4.93
N TRP A 50 -0.40 11.01 -5.96
CA TRP A 50 0.03 10.12 -7.04
C TRP A 50 1.22 10.67 -7.82
N GLN A 51 1.32 11.99 -7.96
CA GLN A 51 2.46 12.63 -8.62
C GLN A 51 3.76 12.36 -7.86
N LYS A 52 3.72 12.37 -6.52
CA LYS A 52 4.88 12.00 -5.71
C LYS A 52 5.26 10.53 -5.85
N TRP A 53 4.28 9.63 -5.98
CA TRP A 53 4.48 8.17 -5.94
C TRP A 53 4.76 7.54 -7.30
N CYS A 54 4.20 8.10 -8.35
CA CYS A 54 4.27 7.59 -9.71
C CYS A 54 5.04 8.56 -10.61
N ARG A 55 6.07 9.25 -10.10
CA ARG A 55 6.91 10.10 -10.96
C ARG A 55 7.37 9.27 -12.15
N ASP A 56 7.03 9.73 -13.34
CA ASP A 56 7.67 9.28 -14.56
C ASP A 56 9.17 9.56 -14.37
N THR A 57 9.96 8.49 -14.29
CA THR A 57 11.38 8.60 -14.54
C THR A 57 11.52 8.79 -16.05
N GLU A 58 11.32 10.01 -16.54
CA GLU A 58 11.94 10.40 -17.80
C GLU A 58 13.46 10.42 -17.54
N GLU A 59 14.17 9.53 -18.26
CA GLU A 59 15.63 9.47 -18.33
C GLU A 59 16.22 10.74 -18.96
#